data_AF-A0A1M7ENG9-F1
#
_entry.id   AF-A0A1M7ENG9-F1
#
_cell.length_a   1.000
_cell.length_b   1.000
_cell.length_c   1.000
_cell.angle_alpha   90.00
_cell.angle_beta   90.00
_cell.angle_gamma   90.00
#
_symmetry.space_group_name_H-M   'P 1'
#
loop_
_entity.id
_entity.type
_entity.pdbx_description
1 polymer ?
#
loop_
_entity_poly.entity_id
_entity_poly.type
_entity_poly.pdbx_seq_one_letter_code
_entity_poly.pdbx_strand_id
1 'polypeptide(L)'
;MGLKWFSIVLFLIFSSPSFAVEKDYKICNVGGFFSGTNDKFLSGLAAHIAQKKHILDDPICSALWKNASRIGEKLSETRRVKEQAEEEITHQAAAFSEKVYEAVSAGIKF
;
A
#
# COMPACT_ATOMS: atom_id res chain seq x y z
N MET A 1 27.38 28.27 54.64
CA MET A 1 25.96 27.95 54.32
C MET A 1 25.91 27.51 52.86
N GLY A 2 25.56 26.24 52.64
CA GLY A 2 25.83 25.51 51.40
C GLY A 2 24.90 25.87 50.23
N LEU A 3 25.53 26.11 49.09
CA LEU A 3 24.97 26.33 47.76
C LEU A 3 24.26 25.05 47.28
N LYS A 4 22.94 25.06 47.10
CA LYS A 4 22.19 23.97 46.45
C LYS A 4 21.04 24.54 45.62
N TRP A 5 21.37 25.09 44.46
CA TRP A 5 20.42 25.53 43.44
C TRP A 5 20.88 25.01 42.08
N PHE A 6 20.82 23.70 41.89
CA PHE A 6 21.03 23.05 40.58
C PHE A 6 20.32 21.71 40.61
N SER A 7 19.04 21.66 40.25
CA SER A 7 18.39 20.37 39.94
C SER A 7 17.04 20.46 39.23
N ILE A 8 16.83 21.41 38.30
CA ILE A 8 15.65 21.37 37.40
C ILE A 8 16.04 21.83 35.99
N VAL A 9 17.02 21.17 35.36
CA VAL A 9 17.25 21.32 33.91
C VAL A 9 17.74 19.98 33.37
N LEU A 10 16.89 18.95 33.35
CA LEU A 10 17.24 17.71 32.63
C LEU A 10 16.04 16.81 32.31
N PHE A 11 14.94 17.37 31.79
CA PHE A 11 13.81 16.59 31.27
C PHE A 11 13.15 17.23 30.04
N LEU A 12 13.92 17.74 29.08
CA LEU A 12 13.37 18.36 27.85
C LEU A 12 14.07 17.96 26.55
N ILE A 13 14.81 16.85 26.47
CA ILE A 13 15.63 16.57 25.27
C ILE A 13 15.43 15.17 24.64
N PHE A 14 14.32 14.48 24.92
CA PHE A 14 13.96 13.30 24.11
C PHE A 14 12.49 13.34 23.67
N SER A 15 12.14 14.43 22.97
CA SER A 15 11.06 14.37 21.98
C SER A 15 11.70 14.35 20.60
N SER A 16 12.45 13.28 20.31
CA SER A 16 12.74 12.95 18.91
C SER A 16 11.39 12.74 18.22
N PRO A 17 11.09 13.40 17.10
CA PRO A 17 9.95 13.03 16.30
C PRO A 17 10.19 11.59 15.86
N SER A 18 9.45 10.64 16.45
CA SER A 18 9.26 9.34 15.84
C SER A 18 8.59 9.63 14.51
N PHE A 19 9.36 9.73 13.45
CA PHE A 19 8.84 9.59 12.10
C PHE A 19 8.19 8.22 12.07
N ALA A 20 6.88 8.16 12.31
CA ALA A 20 6.08 7.01 11.95
C ALA A 20 6.30 6.86 10.45
N VAL A 21 7.15 5.91 10.06
CA VAL A 21 7.28 5.49 8.67
C VAL A 21 5.90 5.00 8.29
N GLU A 22 5.14 5.86 7.62
CA GLU A 22 3.85 5.53 7.04
C GLU A 22 4.13 4.47 5.98
N LYS A 23 3.97 3.19 6.36
CA LYS A 23 4.08 2.08 5.44
C LYS A 23 3.04 2.31 4.34
N ASP A 24 3.50 2.52 3.11
CA ASP A 24 2.62 2.71 1.96
C ASP A 24 1.98 1.37 1.55
N TYR A 25 0.80 1.11 2.11
CA TYR A 25 0.00 -0.09 1.87
C TYR A 25 -0.85 -0.05 0.60
N LYS A 26 -0.79 1.02 -0.22
CA LYS A 26 -1.60 1.14 -1.45
C LYS A 26 -1.38 -0.05 -2.39
N ILE A 27 -0.16 -0.58 -2.42
CA ILE A 27 0.18 -1.76 -3.23
C ILE A 27 -0.63 -3.01 -2.84
N CYS A 28 -1.10 -3.12 -1.59
CA CYS A 28 -1.92 -4.23 -1.13
C CYS A 28 -3.35 -4.14 -1.68
N ASN A 29 -3.91 -2.93 -1.81
CA ASN A 29 -5.17 -2.72 -2.52
C ASN A 29 -5.04 -3.11 -4.00
N VAL A 30 -3.97 -2.67 -4.65
CA VAL A 30 -3.70 -2.99 -6.06
C VAL A 30 -3.57 -4.50 -6.28
N GLY A 31 -2.74 -5.17 -5.47
CA GLY A 31 -2.52 -6.61 -5.59
C GLY A 31 -3.78 -7.43 -5.31
N GLY A 32 -4.56 -7.02 -4.32
CA GLY A 32 -5.88 -7.58 -4.02
C GLY A 32 -6.84 -7.41 -5.19
N PHE A 33 -7.01 -6.19 -5.70
CA PHE A 33 -7.90 -5.91 -6.83
C PHE A 33 -7.59 -6.80 -8.03
N PHE A 34 -6.33 -6.87 -8.45
CA PHE A 34 -5.93 -7.70 -9.59
C PHE A 34 -6.09 -9.20 -9.32
N SER A 35 -5.88 -9.64 -8.06
CA SER A 35 -6.19 -11.00 -7.64
C SER A 35 -7.67 -11.33 -7.88
N GLY A 36 -8.56 -10.42 -7.51
CA GLY A 36 -10.00 -10.60 -7.67
C GLY A 36 -10.47 -10.56 -9.13
N THR A 37 -9.83 -9.75 -9.98
CA THR A 37 -10.07 -9.75 -11.43
C THR A 37 -9.38 -10.90 -12.18
N ASN A 38 -8.69 -11.79 -11.46
CA ASN A 38 -7.91 -12.92 -12.00
C ASN A 38 -6.74 -12.52 -12.91
N ASP A 39 -6.22 -11.29 -12.77
CA ASP A 39 -4.99 -10.84 -13.43
C ASP A 39 -3.78 -11.26 -12.58
N LYS A 40 -3.28 -12.48 -12.84
CA LYS A 40 -2.18 -13.08 -12.09
C LYS A 40 -0.86 -12.34 -12.26
N PHE A 41 -0.64 -11.67 -13.38
CA PHE A 41 0.61 -10.96 -13.64
C PHE A 41 0.70 -9.71 -12.78
N LEU A 42 -0.31 -8.84 -12.85
CA LEU A 42 -0.32 -7.59 -12.09
C LEU A 42 -0.47 -7.86 -10.59
N SER A 43 -1.28 -8.85 -10.21
CA SER A 43 -1.38 -9.29 -8.81
C SER A 43 -0.04 -9.83 -8.27
N GLY A 44 0.65 -10.68 -9.03
CA GLY A 44 1.96 -11.22 -8.67
C GLY A 44 3.05 -10.15 -8.56
N LEU A 45 3.05 -9.18 -9.46
CA LEU A 45 3.97 -8.05 -9.40
C LEU A 45 3.73 -7.19 -8.15
N ALA A 46 2.47 -6.90 -7.84
CA ALA A 46 2.12 -6.18 -6.62
C ALA A 46 2.53 -6.95 -5.35
N ALA A 47 2.35 -8.27 -5.31
CA ALA A 47 2.82 -9.12 -4.22
C ALA A 47 4.35 -9.03 -4.05
N HIS A 48 5.10 -9.09 -5.16
CA HIS A 48 6.55 -8.96 -5.13
C HIS A 48 7.00 -7.61 -4.57
N ILE A 49 6.32 -6.51 -4.96
CA ILE A 49 6.60 -5.17 -4.43
C ILE A 49 6.27 -5.08 -2.93
N ALA A 50 5.12 -5.61 -2.51
CA ALA A 50 4.74 -5.66 -1.09
C ALA A 50 5.73 -6.47 -0.24
N GLN A 51 6.26 -7.58 -0.80
CA GLN A 51 7.29 -8.39 -0.17
C GLN A 51 8.61 -7.61 -0.03
N LYS A 52 9.06 -6.92 -1.10
CA LYS A 52 10.25 -6.05 -1.10
C LYS A 52 10.15 -4.92 -0.07
N LYS A 53 8.93 -4.44 0.20
CA LYS A 53 8.65 -3.42 1.23
C LYS A 53 8.49 -4.01 2.64
N HIS A 54 8.59 -5.34 2.82
CA HIS A 54 8.36 -6.03 4.10
C HIS A 54 6.97 -5.77 4.70
N ILE A 55 5.95 -5.61 3.85
CA ILE A 55 4.57 -5.37 4.28
C ILE A 55 3.59 -6.47 3.86
N LEU A 56 4.01 -7.44 3.03
CA LEU A 56 3.11 -8.47 2.52
C LEU A 56 2.46 -9.30 3.65
N ASP A 57 3.23 -9.66 4.66
CA ASP A 57 2.76 -10.43 5.82
C ASP A 57 2.15 -9.55 6.92
N ASP A 58 2.05 -8.23 6.69
CA ASP A 58 1.45 -7.30 7.65
C ASP A 58 -0.08 -7.50 7.67
N PRO A 59 -0.72 -7.62 8.85
CA PRO A 59 -2.17 -7.77 8.95
C PRO A 59 -2.95 -6.67 8.23
N ILE A 60 -2.41 -5.44 8.17
CA ILE A 60 -3.04 -4.33 7.45
C ILE A 60 -3.04 -4.63 5.95
N CYS A 61 -1.91 -5.08 5.40
CA CYS A 61 -1.82 -5.46 4.00
C CYS A 61 -2.77 -6.61 3.66
N SER A 62 -2.86 -7.63 4.51
CA SER A 62 -3.77 -8.76 4.32
C SER A 62 -5.25 -8.34 4.29
N ALA A 63 -5.65 -7.45 5.21
CA ALA A 63 -7.01 -6.92 5.24
C ALA A 63 -7.34 -6.10 3.99
N LEU A 64 -6.42 -5.23 3.55
CA LEU A 64 -6.56 -4.44 2.33
C LEU A 64 -6.64 -5.34 1.09
N TRP A 65 -5.76 -6.35 1.01
CA TRP A 65 -5.73 -7.31 -0.08
C TRP A 65 -7.05 -8.06 -0.21
N LYS A 66 -7.59 -8.57 0.90
CA LYS A 66 -8.86 -9.30 0.91
C LYS A 66 -10.02 -8.40 0.51
N ASN A 67 -10.09 -7.17 1.02
CA ASN A 67 -11.16 -6.25 0.64
C ASN A 67 -11.09 -5.89 -0.84
N ALA A 68 -9.91 -5.58 -1.37
CA ALA A 68 -9.75 -5.23 -2.77
C ALA A 68 -10.00 -6.43 -3.71
N SER A 69 -9.64 -7.67 -3.31
CA SER A 69 -10.00 -8.88 -4.07
C SER A 69 -11.51 -9.02 -4.25
N ARG A 70 -12.28 -8.85 -3.18
CA ARG A 70 -13.74 -8.87 -3.24
C ARG A 70 -14.29 -7.82 -4.21
N ILE A 71 -13.68 -6.63 -4.25
CA ILE A 71 -14.08 -5.56 -5.17
C ILE A 71 -13.75 -5.94 -6.62
N GLY A 72 -12.56 -6.48 -6.87
CA GLY A 72 -12.14 -6.99 -8.19
C GLY A 72 -13.04 -8.11 -8.71
N GLU A 73 -13.40 -9.07 -7.85
CA GLU A 73 -14.35 -10.16 -8.15
C GLU A 73 -15.72 -9.60 -8.56
N LYS A 74 -16.27 -8.71 -7.71
CA LYS A 74 -17.56 -8.06 -7.97
C LYS A 74 -17.54 -7.26 -9.28
N LEU A 75 -16.44 -6.58 -9.60
CA LEU A 75 -16.31 -5.85 -10.86
C LEU A 75 -16.24 -6.81 -12.05
N SER A 76 -15.49 -7.91 -11.94
CA SER A 76 -15.40 -8.94 -12.98
C SER A 76 -16.77 -9.57 -13.28
N GLU A 77 -17.59 -9.78 -12.26
CA GLU A 77 -18.92 -10.37 -12.40
C GLU A 77 -19.99 -9.37 -12.89
N THR A 78 -20.00 -8.15 -12.32
CA THR A 78 -21.12 -7.21 -12.50
C THR A 78 -20.80 -6.05 -13.47
N ARG A 79 -19.52 -5.86 -13.82
CA ARG A 79 -18.99 -4.71 -14.58
C ARG A 79 -19.37 -3.34 -14.02
N ARG A 80 -19.76 -3.25 -12.73
CA ARG A 80 -20.19 -2.00 -12.10
C ARG A 80 -19.52 -1.79 -10.75
N VAL A 81 -18.92 -0.61 -10.59
CA VAL A 81 -18.45 -0.06 -9.31
C VAL A 81 -19.63 0.67 -8.67
N LYS A 82 -19.94 0.40 -7.38
CA LYS A 82 -21.11 0.97 -6.69
C LYS A 82 -20.76 2.02 -5.63
N GLU A 83 -19.53 2.04 -5.13
CA GLU A 83 -19.13 2.88 -4.00
C GLU A 83 -17.84 3.66 -4.28
N GLN A 84 -17.71 4.86 -3.71
CA GLN A 84 -16.55 5.75 -3.92
C GLN A 84 -15.21 5.11 -3.46
N ALA A 85 -15.23 4.28 -2.40
CA ALA A 85 -14.06 3.54 -1.97
C ALA A 85 -13.63 2.45 -2.97
N GLU A 86 -14.59 1.88 -3.71
CA GLU A 86 -14.30 0.94 -4.80
C GLU A 86 -13.69 1.68 -6.01
N GLU A 87 -14.11 2.93 -6.24
CA GLU A 87 -13.56 3.80 -7.29
C GLU A 87 -12.10 4.17 -7.01
N GLU A 88 -11.75 4.50 -5.75
CA GLU A 88 -10.36 4.80 -5.40
C GLU A 88 -9.43 3.59 -5.65
N ILE A 89 -9.84 2.39 -5.23
CA ILE A 89 -9.07 1.15 -5.46
C ILE A 89 -8.93 0.88 -6.97
N THR A 90 -9.99 1.14 -7.74
CA THR A 90 -9.97 1.00 -9.20
C THR A 90 -9.00 1.99 -9.85
N HIS A 91 -8.98 3.25 -9.41
CA HIS A 91 -8.02 4.25 -9.87
C HIS A 91 -6.57 3.90 -9.51
N GLN A 92 -6.33 3.42 -8.29
CA GLN A 92 -5.00 2.95 -7.87
C GLN A 92 -4.53 1.78 -8.76
N ALA A 93 -5.42 0.84 -9.04
CA ALA A 93 -5.12 -0.29 -9.92
C ALA A 93 -4.84 0.14 -11.37
N ALA A 94 -5.64 1.07 -11.92
CA ALA A 94 -5.45 1.60 -13.27
C ALA A 94 -4.11 2.35 -13.42
N ALA A 95 -3.78 3.24 -12.48
CA ALA A 95 -2.52 3.97 -12.49
C ALA A 95 -1.31 3.03 -12.32
N PHE A 96 -1.48 1.93 -11.59
CA PHE A 96 -0.45 0.91 -11.48
C PHE A 96 -0.25 0.16 -12.80
N SER A 97 -1.32 -0.35 -13.42
CA SER A 97 -1.21 -1.13 -14.65
C SER A 97 -0.65 -0.32 -15.81
N GLU A 98 -1.05 0.96 -15.95
CA GLU A 98 -0.49 1.88 -16.93
C GLU A 98 1.04 1.98 -16.83
N LYS A 99 1.56 2.26 -15.63
CA LYS A 99 3.01 2.33 -15.38
C LYS A 99 3.73 1.03 -15.70
N VAL A 100 3.11 -0.10 -15.37
CA VAL A 100 3.69 -1.43 -15.68
C VAL A 100 3.76 -1.63 -17.19
N TYR A 101 2.67 -1.35 -17.91
CA TYR A 101 2.64 -1.51 -19.36
C TYR A 101 3.58 -0.55 -20.09
N GLU A 102 3.70 0.70 -19.65
CA GLU A 102 4.70 1.64 -20.18
C GLU A 102 6.13 1.11 -19.98
N ALA A 103 6.45 0.67 -18.76
CA ALA A 103 7.78 0.17 -18.44
C ALA A 103 8.14 -1.10 -19.22
N VAL A 104 7.20 -2.04 -19.33
CA VAL A 104 7.40 -3.30 -20.07
C VAL A 104 7.49 -3.05 -21.57
N SER A 105 6.58 -2.23 -22.12
CA SER A 105 6.55 -1.95 -23.57
C SER A 105 7.77 -1.19 -24.06
N ALA A 106 8.33 -0.27 -23.27
CA ALA A 106 9.58 0.42 -23.59
C ALA A 106 10.78 -0.53 -23.81
N GLY A 107 10.74 -1.72 -23.21
CA GLY A 107 11.77 -2.75 -23.36
C GLY A 107 11.55 -3.73 -24.51
N ILE A 108 10.39 -3.71 -25.17
CA ILE A 108 10.05 -4.66 -26.25
C ILE A 108 10.38 -4.02 -27.60
N LYS A 109 11.20 -4.70 -28.40
CA LYS A 109 11.41 -4.38 -29.82
C LYS A 109 10.72 -5.45 -30.66
N PHE A 110 9.76 -5.04 -31.49
CA PHE A 110 9.13 -5.89 -32.50
C PHE A 110 9.91 -5.84 -33.81
#